data_AF-A0A0K8QJ58-F1
#
_entry.id   AF-A0A0K8QJ58-F1
#
_cell.length_a   1.000
_cell.length_b   1.000
_cell.length_c   1.000
_cell.angle_alpha   90.00
_cell.angle_beta   90.00
_cell.angle_gamma   90.00
#
_symmetry.space_group_name_H-M   'P 1'
#
loop_
_entity.id
_entity.type
_entity.pdbx_description
1 polymer ?
#
loop_
_entity_poly.entity_id
_entity_poly.type
_entity_poly.pdbx_seq_one_letter_code
_entity_poly.pdbx_strand_id
1 'polypeptide(L)'
;LVDKIAAVVGVDTALLTHRTPRKTHVKPQGAHGANRPGPKVPASLAEVEQRFGVTGRLIYETLGKNYLAMIAEDYVYEQQKGHVQRYPEFVAIANVPQSAGWKAVFDPNAGDDPADKDSANDSDASESAKGLGQNAEPFVFEGANKRPEHPSMKWLMKELEKRDVGTGATRTSTYSEVTSTNAKYPLLIEKGRKLTLAEAGEMSWLLLPGTHIGDLALTEKVYADMKDIAAGTATAEERLAIVADWVREDISVMAKNAASMRSRLGLKEEVLAQKERAKGTWGTREVAFAREWGGHRFSDEEVEKLLAGETIDFQATSQQGKTYDVFGKLGEGTYKGKKFVGFQKLGFGRRDASGAVLPPKEWCKHVFTQAEIQKLTAGESIEAGDFVSGKTGNNFSCKVSWDSKTQKIVPDFGTSGDEPPMSWCGVKFTDAQRKDLAHGKTIEGKGFLSKKTGKKFDAKLTWKEEKGAKKLVPSFG
;
A
#
# COMPACT_ATOMS: atom_id res chain seq x y z
N LEU A 1 35.15 25.87 -31.44
CA LEU A 1 33.96 25.27 -30.78
C LEU A 1 32.86 26.32 -30.62
N VAL A 2 33.17 27.46 -30.01
CA VAL A 2 32.27 28.61 -29.82
C VAL A 2 31.52 28.99 -31.12
N ASP A 3 32.25 29.25 -32.21
CA ASP A 3 31.62 29.68 -33.47
C ASP A 3 30.71 28.62 -34.09
N LYS A 4 31.04 27.32 -33.91
CA LYS A 4 30.18 26.22 -34.37
C LYS A 4 28.86 26.20 -33.61
N ILE A 5 28.90 26.43 -32.29
CA ILE A 5 27.70 26.51 -31.45
C ILE A 5 26.88 27.74 -31.87
N ALA A 6 27.53 28.90 -32.01
CA ALA A 6 26.90 30.15 -32.42
C ALA A 6 26.16 30.04 -33.75
N ALA A 7 26.77 29.38 -34.75
CA ALA A 7 26.14 29.12 -36.03
C ALA A 7 24.85 28.28 -35.92
N VAL A 8 24.82 27.29 -35.01
CA VAL A 8 23.64 26.44 -34.80
C VAL A 8 22.50 27.20 -34.13
N VAL A 9 22.80 28.02 -33.11
CA VAL A 9 21.79 28.73 -32.31
C VAL A 9 21.49 30.14 -32.81
N GLY A 10 22.07 30.54 -33.95
CA GLY A 10 21.82 31.82 -34.60
C GLY A 10 22.36 33.04 -33.85
N VAL A 11 23.52 32.91 -33.19
CA VAL A 11 24.19 34.01 -32.47
C VAL A 11 25.30 34.59 -33.33
N ASP A 12 25.35 35.92 -33.42
CA ASP A 12 26.44 36.63 -34.11
C ASP A 12 27.76 36.46 -33.36
N THR A 13 28.76 35.90 -34.06
CA THR A 13 30.11 35.69 -33.52
C THR A 13 30.85 36.98 -33.16
N ALA A 14 30.45 38.13 -33.71
CA ALA A 14 31.03 39.43 -33.38
C ALA A 14 30.73 39.85 -31.93
N LEU A 15 29.64 39.37 -31.34
CA LEU A 15 29.27 39.63 -29.94
C LEU A 15 30.10 38.80 -28.94
N LEU A 16 30.88 37.83 -29.42
CA LEU A 16 31.52 36.81 -28.60
C LEU A 16 33.01 37.14 -28.37
N THR A 17 33.30 38.22 -27.65
CA THR A 17 34.66 38.77 -27.54
C THR A 17 35.61 37.96 -26.64
N HIS A 18 35.10 37.30 -25.59
CA HIS A 18 35.93 36.61 -24.58
C HIS A 18 36.27 35.16 -24.95
N ARG A 19 37.41 34.94 -25.61
CA ARG A 19 37.81 33.60 -26.08
C ARG A 19 38.49 32.70 -25.04
N THR A 20 38.81 33.23 -23.86
CA THR A 20 39.46 32.50 -22.75
C THR A 20 38.54 32.39 -21.54
N PRO A 21 38.66 31.32 -20.71
CA PRO A 21 37.88 31.18 -19.49
C PRO A 21 37.97 32.40 -18.57
N ARG A 22 36.82 33.00 -18.24
CA ARG A 22 36.74 34.13 -17.30
C ARG A 22 36.84 33.60 -15.87
N LYS A 23 37.77 34.12 -15.07
CA LYS A 23 37.98 33.71 -13.66
C LYS A 23 36.74 33.88 -12.78
N THR A 24 35.88 34.84 -13.11
CA THR A 24 34.60 35.08 -12.43
C THR A 24 33.58 33.97 -12.66
N HIS A 25 33.70 33.21 -13.75
CA HIS A 25 32.72 32.23 -14.20
C HIS A 25 33.20 30.78 -14.09
N VAL A 26 34.51 30.56 -13.99
CA VAL A 26 35.12 29.23 -13.94
C VAL A 26 35.88 29.06 -12.64
N LYS A 27 35.44 28.09 -11.81
CA LYS A 27 36.07 27.72 -10.55
C LYS A 27 36.64 26.30 -10.64
N PRO A 28 37.78 25.99 -10.00
CA PRO A 28 38.38 24.65 -10.01
C PRO A 28 37.71 23.65 -9.04
N GLN A 29 36.49 23.96 -8.58
CA GLN A 29 35.79 23.21 -7.54
C GLN A 29 34.56 22.50 -8.15
N GLY A 30 34.23 21.32 -7.65
CA GLY A 30 33.08 20.52 -8.08
C GLY A 30 33.47 19.25 -8.85
N ALA A 31 32.58 18.26 -8.87
CA ALA A 31 32.78 17.00 -9.58
C ALA A 31 32.69 17.15 -11.11
N HIS A 32 31.98 18.18 -11.58
CA HIS A 32 31.72 18.47 -12.99
C HIS A 32 31.73 19.98 -13.26
N GLY A 33 31.91 20.37 -14.54
CA GLY A 33 31.76 21.76 -14.98
C GLY A 33 30.30 22.16 -15.22
N ALA A 34 30.05 23.46 -15.40
CA ALA A 34 28.73 23.97 -15.76
C ALA A 34 28.21 23.34 -17.06
N ASN A 35 26.90 23.09 -17.12
CA ASN A 35 26.25 22.52 -18.30
C ASN A 35 26.46 23.45 -19.50
N ARG A 36 26.99 22.89 -20.59
CA ARG A 36 27.21 23.58 -21.87
C ARG A 36 27.26 22.57 -23.02
N PRO A 37 27.05 23.00 -24.27
CA PRO A 37 27.23 22.10 -25.40
C PRO A 37 28.64 21.51 -25.45
N GLY A 38 28.70 20.21 -25.71
CA GLY A 38 29.95 19.46 -25.82
C GLY A 38 30.67 19.67 -27.16
N PRO A 39 31.82 19.02 -27.38
CA PRO A 39 32.60 19.16 -28.61
C PRO A 39 31.89 18.63 -29.87
N LYS A 40 30.90 17.74 -29.69
CA LYS A 40 30.07 17.20 -30.78
C LYS A 40 28.86 18.11 -31.00
N VAL A 41 29.07 19.17 -31.78
CA VAL A 41 28.03 20.15 -32.15
C VAL A 41 27.16 19.57 -33.29
N PRO A 42 25.83 19.57 -33.19
CA PRO A 42 24.94 19.16 -34.27
C PRO A 42 25.04 20.12 -35.46
N ALA A 43 24.61 19.69 -36.64
CA ALA A 43 24.62 20.50 -37.85
C ALA A 43 23.59 21.63 -37.81
N SER A 44 22.46 21.43 -37.11
CA SER A 44 21.41 22.44 -36.95
C SER A 44 20.48 22.13 -35.77
N LEU A 45 19.66 23.11 -35.36
CA LEU A 45 18.58 22.88 -34.40
C LEU A 45 17.50 21.92 -34.95
N ALA A 46 17.31 21.86 -36.27
CA ALA A 46 16.39 20.92 -36.90
C ALA A 46 16.85 19.47 -36.73
N GLU A 47 18.17 19.20 -36.75
CA GLU A 47 18.71 17.88 -36.45
C GLU A 47 18.45 17.49 -34.99
N VAL A 48 18.61 18.43 -34.05
CA VAL A 48 18.31 18.20 -32.63
C VAL A 48 16.83 17.88 -32.46
N GLU A 49 15.95 18.65 -33.11
CA GLU A 49 14.51 18.44 -33.09
C GLU A 49 14.11 17.09 -33.68
N GLN A 50 14.70 16.69 -34.80
CA GLN A 50 14.43 15.39 -35.42
C GLN A 50 14.80 14.21 -34.50
N ARG A 51 15.89 14.34 -33.72
CA ARG A 51 16.38 13.27 -32.85
C ARG A 51 15.72 13.27 -31.46
N PHE A 52 15.39 14.43 -30.93
CA PHE A 52 15.00 14.63 -29.52
C PHE A 52 13.70 15.42 -29.33
N GLY A 53 12.99 15.71 -30.41
CA GLY A 53 11.76 16.49 -30.42
C GLY A 53 11.97 17.99 -30.15
N VAL A 54 10.86 18.73 -30.17
CA VAL A 54 10.83 20.19 -29.92
C VAL A 54 11.48 20.53 -28.58
N THR A 55 11.23 19.73 -27.54
CA THR A 55 11.84 19.92 -26.21
C THR A 55 13.35 19.83 -26.26
N GLY A 56 13.92 18.84 -26.95
CA GLY A 56 15.37 18.70 -27.09
C GLY A 56 16.00 19.89 -27.82
N ARG A 57 15.33 20.40 -28.87
CA ARG A 57 15.73 21.63 -29.56
C ARG A 57 15.78 22.82 -28.62
N LEU A 58 14.71 23.08 -27.85
CA LEU A 58 14.62 24.22 -26.93
C LEU A 58 15.71 24.14 -25.85
N ILE A 59 15.95 22.96 -25.27
CA ILE A 59 17.02 22.76 -24.28
C ILE A 59 18.38 23.08 -24.90
N TYR A 60 18.68 22.56 -26.09
CA TYR A 60 19.96 22.78 -26.74
C TYR A 60 20.16 24.26 -27.09
N GLU A 61 19.14 24.93 -27.61
CA GLU A 61 19.17 26.34 -27.96
C GLU A 61 19.43 27.21 -26.72
N THR A 62 18.67 27.01 -25.64
CA THR A 62 18.84 27.73 -24.37
C THR A 62 20.23 27.50 -23.79
N LEU A 63 20.70 26.25 -23.75
CA LEU A 63 22.02 25.92 -23.21
C LEU A 63 23.15 26.52 -24.05
N GLY A 64 22.99 26.50 -25.38
CA GLY A 64 23.93 27.13 -26.30
C GLY A 64 24.00 28.63 -26.11
N LYS A 65 22.86 29.33 -26.15
CA LYS A 65 22.79 30.78 -25.96
C LYS A 65 23.30 31.21 -24.58
N ASN A 66 22.93 30.52 -23.50
CA ASN A 66 23.43 30.80 -22.16
C ASN A 66 24.96 30.63 -22.05
N TYR A 67 25.53 29.56 -22.63
CA TYR A 67 26.98 29.38 -22.69
C TYR A 67 27.67 30.51 -23.49
N LEU A 68 27.10 30.93 -24.62
CA LEU A 68 27.65 31.98 -25.45
C LEU A 68 27.55 33.36 -24.77
N ALA A 69 26.53 33.62 -23.95
CA ALA A 69 26.41 34.86 -23.19
C ALA A 69 27.56 35.06 -22.19
N MET A 70 28.12 33.98 -21.63
CA MET A 70 29.32 34.05 -20.78
C MET A 70 30.58 34.55 -21.53
N ILE A 71 30.55 34.48 -22.86
CA ILE A 71 31.64 34.86 -23.76
C ILE A 71 31.44 36.29 -24.31
N ALA A 72 30.27 36.89 -24.12
CA ALA A 72 29.99 38.26 -24.51
C ALA A 72 30.50 39.28 -23.48
N GLU A 73 30.59 40.54 -23.89
CA GLU A 73 30.83 41.65 -22.97
C GLU A 73 29.69 41.83 -21.97
N ASP A 74 29.98 42.48 -20.86
CA ASP A 74 28.98 42.78 -19.84
C ASP A 74 27.93 43.77 -20.37
N TYR A 75 26.71 43.70 -19.85
CA TYR A 75 25.66 44.70 -20.11
C TYR A 75 26.06 46.03 -19.46
N VAL A 76 26.04 47.13 -20.22
CA VAL A 76 26.44 48.46 -19.75
C VAL A 76 25.24 49.39 -19.81
N TYR A 77 24.99 50.11 -18.72
CA TYR A 77 23.94 51.11 -18.62
C TYR A 77 24.42 52.31 -17.78
N GLU A 78 23.77 53.45 -17.97
CA GLU A 78 23.93 54.64 -17.14
C GLU A 78 22.79 54.68 -16.12
N GLN A 79 23.13 54.74 -14.83
CA GLN A 79 22.13 54.92 -13.77
C GLN A 79 21.98 56.40 -13.42
N GLN A 80 20.81 56.95 -13.68
CA GLN A 80 20.43 58.30 -13.31
C GLN A 80 19.60 58.27 -12.03
N LYS A 81 19.98 59.09 -11.05
CA LYS A 81 19.25 59.27 -9.78
C LYS A 81 18.86 60.73 -9.64
N GLY A 82 17.60 60.98 -9.31
CA GLY A 82 17.07 62.33 -9.14
C GLY A 82 16.02 62.39 -8.05
N HIS A 83 15.61 63.60 -7.70
CA HIS A 83 14.51 63.87 -6.79
C HIS A 83 13.74 65.10 -7.24
N VAL A 84 12.51 65.26 -6.75
CA VAL A 84 11.72 66.46 -7.01
C VAL A 84 12.27 67.61 -6.17
N GLN A 85 12.72 68.71 -6.79
CA GLN A 85 13.38 69.82 -6.10
C GLN A 85 12.61 70.37 -4.89
N ARG A 86 11.27 70.49 -5.01
CA ARG A 86 10.39 70.97 -3.92
C ARG A 86 10.01 69.87 -2.91
N TYR A 87 10.22 68.61 -3.25
CA TYR A 87 9.87 67.45 -2.42
C TYR A 87 10.98 66.37 -2.50
N PRO A 88 12.14 66.57 -1.85
CA PRO A 88 13.31 65.71 -2.01
C PRO A 88 13.11 64.24 -1.62
N GLU A 89 12.11 63.94 -0.80
CA GLU A 89 11.71 62.58 -0.42
C GLU A 89 11.17 61.76 -1.61
N PHE A 90 10.69 62.42 -2.67
CA PHE A 90 10.26 61.75 -3.90
C PHE A 90 11.47 61.55 -4.80
N VAL A 91 12.06 60.36 -4.71
CA VAL A 91 13.22 59.93 -5.48
C VAL A 91 12.83 59.16 -6.73
N ALA A 92 13.64 59.28 -7.77
CA ALA A 92 13.50 58.52 -9.01
C ALA A 92 14.85 57.93 -9.44
N ILE A 93 14.82 56.71 -9.97
CA ILE A 93 15.97 56.02 -10.55
C ILE A 93 15.59 55.59 -11.97
N ALA A 94 16.44 55.89 -12.94
CA ALA A 94 16.34 55.36 -14.30
C ALA A 94 17.66 54.71 -14.71
N ASN A 95 17.59 53.50 -15.26
CA ASN A 95 18.72 52.81 -15.87
C ASN A 95 18.59 52.93 -17.39
N VAL A 96 19.49 53.70 -18.02
CA VAL A 96 19.51 53.95 -19.47
C VAL A 96 20.50 52.99 -20.14
N PRO A 97 20.04 52.04 -20.97
CA PRO A 97 20.93 51.08 -21.63
C PRO A 97 21.95 51.78 -22.55
N GLN A 98 23.22 51.39 -22.45
CA GLN A 98 24.31 51.91 -23.31
C GLN A 98 24.82 50.83 -24.27
N SER A 99 25.00 49.61 -23.77
CA SER A 99 25.40 48.44 -24.56
C SER A 99 24.73 47.19 -24.03
N ALA A 100 24.03 46.47 -24.90
CA ALA A 100 23.29 45.25 -24.53
C ALA A 100 24.22 44.11 -24.03
N GLY A 101 25.47 44.06 -24.50
CA GLY A 101 26.44 43.02 -24.10
C GLY A 101 25.84 41.61 -24.21
N TRP A 102 25.96 40.84 -23.14
CA TRP A 102 25.40 39.49 -23.04
C TRP A 102 23.88 39.41 -23.24
N LYS A 103 23.09 40.46 -22.93
CA LYS A 103 21.63 40.49 -23.19
C LYS A 103 21.31 40.39 -24.68
N ALA A 104 22.22 40.83 -25.57
CA ALA A 104 22.07 40.65 -27.02
C ALA A 104 22.26 39.20 -27.49
N VAL A 105 22.92 38.37 -26.69
CA VAL A 105 23.15 36.94 -26.98
C VAL A 105 22.08 36.07 -26.33
N PHE A 106 21.78 36.31 -25.05
CA PHE A 106 20.79 35.58 -24.30
C PHE A 106 20.28 36.44 -23.13
N ASP A 107 19.05 36.91 -23.21
CA ASP A 107 18.37 37.54 -22.07
C ASP A 107 17.39 36.52 -21.45
N PRO A 108 17.67 35.98 -20.25
CA PRO A 108 16.80 34.99 -19.61
C PRO A 108 15.46 35.57 -19.16
N ASN A 109 15.33 36.90 -19.10
CA ASN A 109 14.13 37.63 -18.70
C ASN A 109 13.34 38.15 -19.91
N ALA A 110 13.81 37.90 -21.14
CA ALA A 110 13.12 38.32 -22.35
C ALA A 110 11.78 37.59 -22.49
N GLY A 111 10.68 38.29 -22.18
CA GLY A 111 9.31 37.80 -22.29
C GLY A 111 8.61 37.52 -20.97
N ASP A 112 9.23 37.77 -19.82
CA ASP A 112 8.51 37.82 -18.54
C ASP A 112 7.58 39.05 -18.55
N ASP A 113 6.32 38.84 -18.17
CA ASP A 113 5.34 39.93 -18.03
C ASP A 113 5.88 40.92 -16.99
N PRO A 114 5.89 42.24 -17.23
CA PRO A 114 6.28 43.22 -16.20
C PRO A 114 5.50 43.07 -14.88
N ALA A 115 4.35 42.38 -14.87
CA ALA A 115 3.63 42.01 -13.66
C ALA A 115 4.27 40.89 -12.81
N ASP A 116 5.08 40.01 -13.42
CA ASP A 116 5.82 38.89 -12.80
C ASP A 116 7.23 39.31 -12.31
N LYS A 117 7.63 40.56 -12.58
CA LYS A 117 8.86 41.15 -12.01
C LYS A 117 8.59 41.57 -10.58
N ASP A 118 9.20 40.86 -9.64
CA ASP A 118 9.11 41.14 -8.20
C ASP A 118 9.68 42.56 -7.92
N SER A 119 8.80 43.56 -7.81
CA SER A 119 9.13 44.99 -7.64
C SER A 119 10.03 45.31 -6.43
N ALA A 120 10.25 44.36 -5.53
CA ALA A 120 11.01 44.58 -4.30
C ALA A 120 12.51 44.24 -4.41
N ASN A 121 12.95 43.50 -5.43
CA ASN A 121 14.35 43.05 -5.52
C ASN A 121 14.93 42.93 -6.93
N ASP A 122 14.16 43.24 -7.97
CA ASP A 122 14.66 43.18 -9.34
C ASP A 122 15.15 44.56 -9.80
N SER A 123 16.47 44.70 -9.97
CA SER A 123 17.12 45.91 -10.48
C SER A 123 16.75 46.27 -11.92
N ASP A 124 16.08 45.36 -12.64
CA ASP A 124 15.59 45.57 -14.01
C ASP A 124 14.27 46.36 -14.09
N ALA A 125 13.58 46.64 -12.97
CA ALA A 125 12.31 47.38 -12.97
C ALA A 125 12.45 48.89 -13.30
N SER A 126 13.68 49.41 -13.35
CA SER A 126 13.98 50.81 -13.72
C SER A 126 14.66 50.96 -15.08
N GLU A 127 14.71 49.90 -15.89
CA GLU A 127 15.19 50.01 -17.28
C GLU A 127 14.22 50.86 -18.10
N SER A 128 14.69 52.01 -18.54
CA SER A 128 13.94 52.90 -19.40
C SER A 128 14.86 53.40 -20.51
N ALA A 129 14.41 53.25 -21.76
CA ALA A 129 15.10 53.84 -22.91
C ALA A 129 15.17 55.38 -22.81
N LYS A 130 14.29 55.98 -21.98
CA LYS A 130 14.28 57.41 -21.70
C LYS A 130 14.80 57.62 -20.27
N GLY A 131 15.84 58.45 -20.13
CA GLY A 131 16.34 58.85 -18.82
C GLY A 131 15.32 59.62 -17.97
N LEU A 132 15.76 60.19 -16.85
CA LEU A 132 14.90 60.97 -15.98
C LEU A 132 14.35 62.21 -16.70
N GLY A 133 13.04 62.43 -16.56
CA GLY A 133 12.37 63.65 -17.01
C GLY A 133 12.62 64.83 -16.07
N GLN A 134 12.19 66.02 -16.48
CA GLN A 134 12.36 67.26 -15.70
C GLN A 134 11.15 67.61 -14.82
N ASN A 135 9.99 67.02 -15.10
CA ASN A 135 8.74 67.32 -14.41
C ASN A 135 8.19 66.06 -13.74
N ALA A 136 7.53 66.24 -12.59
CA ALA A 136 6.80 65.19 -11.90
C ALA A 136 5.34 65.62 -11.70
N GLU A 137 4.41 64.72 -11.97
CA GLU A 137 2.98 64.93 -11.75
C GLU A 137 2.54 64.18 -10.49
N PRO A 138 1.92 64.85 -9.50
CA PRO A 138 1.44 64.18 -8.31
C PRO A 138 0.18 63.37 -8.63
N PHE A 139 0.11 62.15 -8.10
CA PHE A 139 -1.10 61.36 -8.08
C PHE A 139 -1.21 60.63 -6.74
N VAL A 140 -2.44 60.31 -6.34
CA VAL A 140 -2.72 59.49 -5.16
C VAL A 140 -3.25 58.15 -5.66
N PHE A 141 -2.63 57.06 -5.21
CA PHE A 141 -3.07 55.71 -5.52
C PHE A 141 -3.40 54.98 -4.22
N GLU A 142 -4.65 54.55 -4.11
CA GLU A 142 -5.07 53.63 -3.06
C GLU A 142 -4.74 52.20 -3.52
N GLY A 143 -3.67 51.65 -2.96
CA GLY A 143 -3.24 50.28 -3.23
C GLY A 143 -3.84 49.29 -2.25
N ALA A 144 -4.06 48.06 -2.71
CA ALA A 144 -4.26 46.91 -1.84
C ALA A 144 -3.01 46.02 -1.90
N ASN A 145 -2.65 45.40 -0.78
CA ASN A 145 -1.56 44.43 -0.75
C ASN A 145 -1.88 43.29 -1.74
N LYS A 146 -0.95 43.03 -2.68
CA LYS A 146 -1.05 41.86 -3.55
C LYS A 146 -1.06 40.61 -2.67
N ARG A 147 -2.00 39.69 -2.95
CA ARG A 147 -1.98 38.38 -2.29
C ARG A 147 -0.67 37.67 -2.65
N PRO A 148 -0.09 36.88 -1.72
CA PRO A 148 1.07 36.05 -2.06
C PRO A 148 0.77 35.18 -3.27
N GLU A 149 1.74 35.03 -4.16
CA GLU A 149 1.62 34.14 -5.30
C GLU A 149 1.39 32.70 -4.84
N HIS A 150 0.69 31.94 -5.69
CA HIS A 150 0.55 30.52 -5.44
C HIS A 150 1.90 29.81 -5.62
N PRO A 151 2.23 28.82 -4.76
CA PRO A 151 3.41 27.98 -4.95
C PRO A 151 3.47 27.41 -6.36
N SER A 152 4.62 27.52 -7.00
CA SER A 152 4.95 26.94 -8.31
C SER A 152 6.17 26.02 -8.19
N MET A 153 6.48 25.25 -9.24
CA MET A 153 7.73 24.48 -9.29
C MET A 153 8.95 25.37 -9.06
N LYS A 154 9.00 26.54 -9.74
CA LYS A 154 10.10 27.51 -9.61
C LYS A 154 10.23 28.00 -8.17
N TRP A 155 9.12 28.34 -7.53
CA TRP A 155 9.09 28.76 -6.13
C TRP A 155 9.62 27.66 -5.20
N LEU A 156 9.12 26.43 -5.33
CA LEU A 156 9.53 25.31 -4.49
C LEU A 156 11.02 24.99 -4.64
N MET A 157 11.53 24.98 -5.87
CA MET A 157 12.95 24.73 -6.14
C MET A 157 13.85 25.80 -5.49
N LYS A 158 13.43 27.07 -5.52
CA LYS A 158 14.15 28.18 -4.88
C LYS A 158 14.16 28.05 -3.35
N GLU A 159 13.06 27.62 -2.75
CA GLU A 159 13.01 27.39 -1.30
C GLU A 159 13.90 26.20 -0.87
N LEU A 160 13.92 25.11 -1.63
CA LEU A 160 14.83 23.98 -1.38
C LEU A 160 16.30 24.38 -1.56
N GLU A 161 16.60 25.24 -2.54
CA GLU A 161 17.95 25.75 -2.77
C GLU A 161 18.47 26.61 -1.62
N LYS A 162 17.64 27.52 -1.09
CA LYS A 162 18.01 28.36 0.07
C LYS A 162 18.39 27.56 1.31
N ARG A 163 17.88 26.33 1.42
CA ARG A 163 18.09 25.42 2.56
C ARG A 163 19.10 24.31 2.29
N ASP A 164 19.78 24.34 1.13
CA ASP A 164 20.68 23.28 0.67
C ASP A 164 20.07 21.86 0.69
N VAL A 165 18.75 21.76 0.51
CA VAL A 165 18.03 20.48 0.56
C VAL A 165 18.08 19.80 -0.80
N GLY A 166 18.86 18.72 -0.89
CA GLY A 166 19.04 17.96 -2.13
C GLY A 166 19.91 18.69 -3.16
N THR A 167 20.44 17.94 -4.12
CA THR A 167 21.15 18.50 -5.29
C THR A 167 20.16 18.88 -6.40
N GLY A 168 20.57 19.71 -7.36
CA GLY A 168 19.72 20.08 -8.51
C GLY A 168 19.12 18.87 -9.23
N ALA A 169 19.90 17.79 -9.40
CA ALA A 169 19.43 16.55 -10.03
C ALA A 169 18.37 15.83 -9.19
N THR A 170 18.62 15.64 -7.89
CA THR A 170 17.68 14.94 -6.99
C THR A 170 16.41 15.74 -6.78
N ARG A 171 16.47 17.08 -6.76
CA ARG A 171 15.27 17.92 -6.66
C ARG A 171 14.33 17.69 -7.84
N THR A 172 14.86 17.66 -9.07
CA THR A 172 14.05 17.41 -10.27
C THR A 172 13.42 16.03 -10.28
N SER A 173 14.17 14.97 -9.92
CA SER A 173 13.62 13.62 -9.87
C SER A 173 12.55 13.48 -8.78
N THR A 174 12.83 13.96 -7.56
CA THR A 174 11.87 13.93 -6.46
C THR A 174 10.61 14.72 -6.81
N TYR A 175 10.74 15.90 -7.43
CA TYR A 175 9.59 16.67 -7.89
C TYR A 175 8.71 15.85 -8.85
N SER A 176 9.33 15.21 -9.85
CA SER A 176 8.61 14.37 -10.81
C SER A 176 7.92 13.18 -10.14
N GLU A 177 8.52 12.58 -9.10
CA GLU A 177 7.93 11.46 -8.36
C GLU A 177 6.69 11.91 -7.57
N VAL A 178 6.79 13.04 -6.85
CA VAL A 178 5.71 13.51 -5.98
C VAL A 178 4.54 14.15 -6.73
N THR A 179 4.76 14.63 -7.96
CA THR A 179 3.72 15.17 -8.86
C THR A 179 3.22 14.18 -9.92
N SER A 180 3.81 12.97 -9.99
CA SER A 180 3.48 11.99 -11.02
C SER A 180 2.01 11.57 -10.97
N THR A 181 1.29 11.78 -12.07
CA THR A 181 -0.09 11.32 -12.23
C THR A 181 -0.21 9.80 -12.39
N ASN A 182 0.91 9.10 -12.64
CA ASN A 182 0.96 7.64 -12.70
C ASN A 182 1.19 7.01 -11.31
N ALA A 183 1.53 7.80 -10.29
CA ALA A 183 1.66 7.30 -8.93
C ALA A 183 0.27 6.94 -8.38
N LYS A 184 0.17 5.83 -7.65
CA LYS A 184 -1.09 5.43 -7.00
C LYS A 184 -1.56 6.46 -5.96
N TYR A 185 -0.61 7.14 -5.32
CA TYR A 185 -0.85 8.13 -4.27
C TYR A 185 0.10 9.32 -4.49
N PRO A 186 -0.15 10.20 -5.47
CA PRO A 186 0.67 11.40 -5.65
C PRO A 186 0.54 12.30 -4.42
N LEU A 187 1.59 13.06 -4.10
CA LEU A 187 1.56 14.01 -2.97
C LEU A 187 1.18 15.41 -3.43
N LEU A 188 1.53 15.77 -4.67
CA LEU A 188 1.32 17.10 -5.24
C LEU A 188 0.61 17.01 -6.58
N ILE A 189 -0.12 18.08 -6.92
CA ILE A 189 -0.79 18.27 -8.21
C ILE A 189 -0.27 19.57 -8.79
N GLU A 190 0.24 19.51 -10.03
CA GLU A 190 0.60 20.69 -10.80
C GLU A 190 -0.47 20.95 -11.88
N LYS A 191 -1.10 22.13 -11.85
CA LYS A 191 -2.06 22.56 -12.87
C LYS A 191 -1.87 24.04 -13.19
N GLY A 192 -1.53 24.36 -14.44
CA GLY A 192 -1.38 25.75 -14.89
C GLY A 192 -0.36 26.54 -14.06
N ARG A 193 0.83 25.96 -13.82
CA ARG A 193 1.93 26.51 -12.98
C ARG A 193 1.64 26.64 -11.49
N LYS A 194 0.43 26.27 -11.04
CA LYS A 194 0.06 26.21 -9.62
C LYS A 194 0.28 24.81 -9.06
N LEU A 195 0.92 24.76 -7.90
CA LEU A 195 1.18 23.55 -7.14
C LEU A 195 0.25 23.48 -5.93
N THR A 196 -0.44 22.34 -5.76
CA THR A 196 -1.33 22.08 -4.62
C THR A 196 -1.10 20.69 -4.05
N LEU A 197 -1.45 20.47 -2.79
CA LEU A 197 -1.46 19.12 -2.20
C LEU A 197 -2.53 18.26 -2.90
N ALA A 198 -2.17 17.00 -3.19
CA ALA A 198 -3.13 15.94 -3.46
C ALA A 198 -3.71 15.41 -2.14
N GLU A 199 -4.74 14.57 -2.19
CA GLU A 199 -5.36 13.97 -0.98
C GLU A 199 -4.32 13.23 -0.10
N ALA A 200 -3.45 12.41 -0.71
CA ALA A 200 -2.37 11.74 0.02
C ALA A 200 -1.31 12.71 0.55
N GLY A 201 -1.06 13.81 -0.15
CA GLY A 201 -0.20 14.89 0.31
C GLY A 201 -0.78 15.64 1.50
N GLU A 202 -2.08 15.91 1.52
CA GLU A 202 -2.77 16.55 2.64
C GLU A 202 -2.74 15.65 3.88
N MET A 203 -3.02 14.35 3.73
CA MET A 203 -2.86 13.38 4.81
C MET A 203 -1.43 13.37 5.35
N SER A 204 -0.43 13.31 4.48
CA SER A 204 0.98 13.35 4.87
C SER A 204 1.33 14.64 5.61
N TRP A 205 0.92 15.79 5.08
CA TRP A 205 1.16 17.10 5.70
C TRP A 205 0.57 17.22 7.10
N LEU A 206 -0.60 16.62 7.34
CA LEU A 206 -1.25 16.60 8.67
C LEU A 206 -0.58 15.63 9.66
N LEU A 207 0.20 14.65 9.18
CA LEU A 207 0.92 13.70 10.03
C LEU A 207 2.28 14.23 10.50
N LEU A 208 2.90 15.13 9.74
CA LEU A 208 4.26 15.63 9.96
C LEU A 208 4.47 16.66 11.09
N PRO A 209 3.48 17.41 11.62
CA PRO A 209 3.75 18.43 12.63
C PRO A 209 4.40 17.84 13.90
N GLY A 210 5.53 18.42 14.31
CA GLY A 210 6.29 17.97 15.48
C GLY A 210 7.13 16.72 15.28
N THR A 211 7.24 16.22 14.05
CA THR A 211 8.15 15.13 13.68
C THR A 211 9.51 15.67 13.27
N HIS A 212 10.57 14.90 13.51
CA HIS A 212 11.93 15.13 13.04
C HIS A 212 11.99 15.12 11.50
N ILE A 213 11.34 14.16 10.84
CA ILE A 213 11.30 14.10 9.36
C ILE A 213 10.55 15.29 8.72
N GLY A 214 9.66 15.95 9.47
CA GLY A 214 9.00 17.18 9.05
C GLY A 214 9.85 18.44 9.26
N ASP A 215 10.99 18.35 9.95
CA ASP A 215 11.87 19.47 10.23
C ASP A 215 12.96 19.60 9.15
N LEU A 216 12.98 20.76 8.50
CA LEU A 216 13.98 21.11 7.48
C LEU A 216 15.40 21.15 8.05
N ALA A 217 15.57 21.57 9.31
CA ALA A 217 16.89 21.66 9.94
C ALA A 217 17.54 20.28 10.12
N LEU A 218 16.74 19.23 10.27
CA LEU A 218 17.26 17.87 10.41
C LEU A 218 17.86 17.35 9.10
N THR A 219 17.29 17.75 7.97
CA THR A 219 17.83 17.36 6.65
C THR A 219 19.23 17.93 6.46
N GLU A 220 19.45 19.19 6.86
CA GLU A 220 20.78 19.80 6.87
C GLU A 220 21.75 19.03 7.77
N LYS A 221 21.29 18.58 8.95
CA LYS A 221 22.08 17.74 9.86
C LYS A 221 22.46 16.40 9.23
N VAL A 222 21.54 15.71 8.54
CA VAL A 222 21.85 14.44 7.87
C VAL A 222 22.91 14.63 6.78
N TYR A 223 22.83 15.70 6.00
CA TYR A 223 23.88 16.01 5.02
C TYR A 223 25.22 16.35 5.67
N ALA A 224 25.22 17.05 6.80
CA ALA A 224 26.44 17.29 7.58
C ALA A 224 27.04 15.98 8.11
N ASP A 225 26.21 15.09 8.67
CA ASP A 225 26.63 13.76 9.14
C ASP A 225 27.26 12.93 8.00
N MET A 226 26.71 12.98 6.78
CA MET A 226 27.30 12.34 5.61
C MET A 226 28.67 12.93 5.22
N LYS A 227 28.84 14.25 5.35
CA LYS A 227 30.13 14.92 5.10
C LYS A 227 31.19 14.52 6.13
N ASP A 228 30.81 14.43 7.41
CA ASP A 228 31.69 13.97 8.49
C ASP A 228 32.17 12.53 8.24
N ILE A 229 31.26 11.64 7.83
CA ILE A 229 31.61 10.26 7.46
C ILE A 229 32.58 10.24 6.28
N ALA A 230 32.33 11.03 5.24
CA ALA A 230 33.23 11.13 4.09
C ALA A 230 34.60 11.69 4.46
N ALA A 231 34.68 12.56 5.46
CA ALA A 231 35.91 13.10 6.02
C ALA A 231 36.62 12.15 6.99
N GLY A 232 35.99 11.03 7.36
CA GLY A 232 36.51 10.07 8.33
C GLY A 232 36.44 10.54 9.79
N THR A 233 35.65 11.57 10.09
CA THR A 233 35.50 12.13 11.45
C THR A 233 34.35 11.49 12.24
N ALA A 234 33.52 10.66 11.60
CA ALA A 234 32.47 9.86 12.23
C ALA A 234 32.23 8.56 11.46
N THR A 235 31.60 7.57 12.10
CA THR A 235 31.20 6.31 11.43
C THR A 235 29.72 6.33 11.01
N ALA A 236 29.37 5.49 10.03
CA ALA A 236 27.99 5.37 9.59
C ALA A 236 27.11 4.76 10.69
N GLU A 237 27.63 3.80 11.44
CA GLU A 237 26.95 3.10 12.52
C GLU A 237 26.50 4.08 13.62
N GLU A 238 27.39 4.98 14.06
CA GLU A 238 27.10 6.00 15.07
C GLU A 238 25.99 6.94 14.62
N ARG A 239 26.04 7.44 13.38
CA ARG A 239 25.06 8.40 12.87
C ARG A 239 23.72 7.74 12.59
N LEU A 240 23.70 6.49 12.08
CA LEU A 240 22.47 5.74 11.85
C LEU A 240 21.74 5.35 13.14
N ALA A 241 22.46 5.12 14.24
CA ALA A 241 21.83 4.86 15.54
C ALA A 241 20.96 6.05 15.99
N ILE A 242 21.46 7.27 15.83
CA ILE A 242 20.73 8.51 16.14
C ILE A 242 19.49 8.66 15.25
N VAL A 243 19.65 8.40 13.94
CA VAL A 243 18.51 8.43 12.99
C VAL A 243 17.44 7.41 13.38
N ALA A 244 17.83 6.23 13.87
CA ALA A 244 16.88 5.21 14.31
C ALA A 244 16.03 5.69 15.50
N ASP A 245 16.61 6.47 16.42
CA ASP A 245 15.86 7.06 17.53
C ASP A 245 14.85 8.10 17.03
N TRP A 246 15.25 8.97 16.10
CA TRP A 246 14.32 9.92 15.47
C TRP A 246 13.14 9.23 14.79
N VAL A 247 13.38 8.13 14.08
CA VAL A 247 12.32 7.35 13.44
C VAL A 247 11.34 6.77 14.48
N ARG A 248 11.82 6.27 15.61
CA ARG A 248 10.95 5.74 16.68
C ARG A 248 10.08 6.84 17.29
N GLU A 249 10.66 8.01 17.52
CA GLU A 249 9.94 9.18 18.04
C GLU A 249 8.90 9.67 17.03
N ASP A 250 9.27 9.77 15.76
CA ASP A 250 8.37 10.19 14.68
C ASP A 250 7.18 9.26 14.52
N ILE A 251 7.38 7.94 14.62
CA ILE A 251 6.27 6.98 14.60
C ILE A 251 5.28 7.28 15.72
N SER A 252 5.78 7.60 16.94
CA SER A 252 4.92 7.95 18.07
C SER A 252 4.15 9.24 17.83
N VAL A 253 4.81 10.27 17.30
CA VAL A 253 4.21 11.57 16.99
C VAL A 253 3.17 11.44 15.87
N MET A 254 3.50 10.74 14.78
CA MET A 254 2.58 10.48 13.67
C MET A 254 1.37 9.67 14.11
N ALA A 255 1.52 8.71 15.03
CA ALA A 255 0.39 7.96 15.58
C ALA A 255 -0.59 8.88 16.34
N LYS A 256 -0.08 9.87 17.08
CA LYS A 256 -0.91 10.90 17.75
C LYS A 256 -1.58 11.81 16.72
N ASN A 257 -0.82 12.28 15.73
CA ASN A 257 -1.32 13.16 14.68
C ASN A 257 -2.38 12.48 13.81
N ALA A 258 -2.30 11.16 13.62
CA ALA A 258 -3.26 10.40 12.84
C ALA A 258 -4.69 10.52 13.38
N ALA A 259 -4.87 10.58 14.70
CA ALA A 259 -6.20 10.77 15.30
C ALA A 259 -6.79 12.14 14.93
N SER A 260 -5.99 13.21 15.02
CA SER A 260 -6.39 14.57 14.63
C SER A 260 -6.66 14.68 13.14
N MET A 261 -5.76 14.13 12.32
CA MET A 261 -5.87 14.09 10.86
C MET A 261 -7.17 13.42 10.41
N ARG A 262 -7.51 12.24 10.96
CA ARG A 262 -8.75 11.53 10.64
C ARG A 262 -9.98 12.34 10.98
N SER A 263 -9.99 12.97 12.17
CA SER A 263 -11.08 13.84 12.60
C SER A 263 -11.29 15.01 11.62
N ARG A 264 -10.20 15.69 11.24
CA ARG A 264 -10.22 16.83 10.32
C ARG A 264 -10.70 16.46 8.92
N LEU A 265 -10.33 15.27 8.43
CA LEU A 265 -10.71 14.79 7.10
C LEU A 265 -12.02 13.99 7.08
N GLY A 266 -12.70 13.82 8.22
CA GLY A 266 -13.93 13.02 8.31
C GLY A 266 -13.71 11.52 8.04
N LEU A 267 -12.48 11.04 8.22
CA LEU A 267 -12.11 9.64 7.99
C LEU A 267 -12.44 8.79 9.22
N LYS A 268 -13.05 7.63 8.99
CA LYS A 268 -13.23 6.63 10.05
C LYS A 268 -11.98 5.76 10.13
N GLU A 269 -11.57 5.46 11.36
CA GLU A 269 -10.54 4.46 11.57
C GLU A 269 -11.10 3.09 11.15
N GLU A 270 -10.61 2.56 10.03
CA GLU A 270 -10.70 1.13 9.80
C GLU A 270 -9.76 0.49 10.82
N VAL A 271 -10.35 -0.12 11.85
CA VAL A 271 -9.64 -1.06 12.70
C VAL A 271 -9.28 -2.23 11.80
N LEU A 272 -8.11 -2.16 11.17
CA LEU A 272 -7.41 -3.35 10.71
C LEU A 272 -7.20 -4.17 11.97
N ALA A 273 -8.12 -5.09 12.25
CA ALA A 273 -8.01 -6.00 13.38
C ALA A 273 -6.62 -6.61 13.28
N GLN A 274 -5.71 -6.18 14.18
CA GLN A 274 -4.39 -6.75 14.25
C GLN A 274 -4.63 -8.20 14.66
N LYS A 275 -4.60 -9.09 13.68
CA LYS A 275 -4.77 -10.52 13.91
C LYS A 275 -3.71 -10.90 14.92
N GLU A 276 -4.15 -11.45 16.04
CA GLU A 276 -3.27 -11.96 17.08
C GLU A 276 -2.19 -12.83 16.44
N ARG A 277 -0.94 -12.65 16.85
CA ARG A 277 0.19 -13.41 16.33
C ARG A 277 0.82 -14.27 17.43
N ALA A 278 1.09 -15.52 17.10
CA ALA A 278 1.99 -16.36 17.87
C ALA A 278 3.44 -16.09 17.44
N LYS A 279 4.38 -16.21 18.38
CA LYS A 279 5.83 -16.08 18.16
C LYS A 279 6.55 -17.29 18.73
N GLY A 280 7.65 -17.68 18.09
CA GLY A 280 8.54 -18.71 18.61
C GLY A 280 9.61 -19.12 17.61
N THR A 281 10.42 -20.11 17.98
CA THR A 281 11.46 -20.67 17.11
C THR A 281 10.89 -21.79 16.26
N TRP A 282 10.99 -21.67 14.93
CA TRP A 282 10.63 -22.72 13.99
C TRP A 282 11.88 -23.17 13.22
N GLY A 283 12.34 -24.39 13.49
CA GLY A 283 13.65 -24.87 13.04
C GLY A 283 14.77 -24.06 13.71
N THR A 284 15.49 -23.24 12.95
CA THR A 284 16.59 -22.39 13.44
C THR A 284 16.28 -20.90 13.42
N ARG A 285 15.05 -20.49 13.10
CA ARG A 285 14.65 -19.08 12.95
C ARG A 285 13.52 -18.69 13.89
N GLU A 286 13.60 -17.48 14.42
CA GLU A 286 12.48 -16.81 15.09
C GLU A 286 11.42 -16.42 14.05
N VAL A 287 10.17 -16.81 14.29
CA VAL A 287 9.04 -16.49 13.41
C VAL A 287 7.87 -15.93 14.20
N ALA A 288 7.10 -15.06 13.55
CA ALA A 288 5.80 -14.63 14.02
C ALA A 288 4.76 -14.98 12.95
N PHE A 289 3.65 -15.62 13.31
CA PHE A 289 2.58 -16.01 12.39
C PHE A 289 1.19 -15.74 12.99
N ALA A 290 0.15 -15.69 12.15
CA ALA A 290 -1.21 -15.46 12.62
C ALA A 290 -1.68 -16.62 13.51
N ARG A 291 -2.23 -16.29 14.69
CA ARG A 291 -2.74 -17.28 15.65
C ARG A 291 -4.13 -17.82 15.27
N GLU A 292 -4.68 -17.39 14.15
CA GLU A 292 -5.98 -17.84 13.66
C GLU A 292 -5.91 -18.20 12.18
N TRP A 293 -6.51 -19.33 11.82
CA TRP A 293 -6.68 -19.76 10.43
C TRP A 293 -8.06 -20.39 10.21
N GLY A 294 -8.76 -19.96 9.16
CA GLY A 294 -10.07 -20.51 8.82
C GLY A 294 -11.11 -20.39 9.93
N GLY A 295 -11.03 -19.34 10.77
CA GLY A 295 -11.93 -19.14 11.92
C GLY A 295 -11.58 -19.96 13.17
N HIS A 296 -10.51 -20.77 13.14
CA HIS A 296 -9.98 -21.47 14.30
C HIS A 296 -8.79 -20.70 14.89
N ARG A 297 -8.86 -20.37 16.17
CA ARG A 297 -7.74 -19.78 16.92
C ARG A 297 -6.92 -20.89 17.56
N PHE A 298 -5.62 -20.94 17.23
CA PHE A 298 -4.71 -21.96 17.73
C PHE A 298 -4.53 -21.87 19.25
N SER A 299 -4.65 -23.01 19.93
CA SER A 299 -4.29 -23.17 21.35
C SER A 299 -2.77 -23.03 21.55
N ASP A 300 -2.31 -22.88 22.80
CA ASP A 300 -0.86 -22.84 23.08
C ASP A 300 -0.18 -24.15 22.64
N GLU A 301 -0.83 -25.29 22.86
CA GLU A 301 -0.33 -26.61 22.47
C GLU A 301 -0.26 -26.77 20.94
N GLU A 302 -1.25 -26.25 20.21
CA GLU A 302 -1.23 -26.26 18.74
C GLU A 302 -0.10 -25.36 18.19
N VAL A 303 0.14 -24.21 18.83
CA VAL A 303 1.26 -23.32 18.48
C VAL A 303 2.60 -24.03 18.71
N GLU A 304 2.75 -24.73 19.84
CA GLU A 304 3.96 -25.46 20.17
C GLU A 304 4.25 -26.57 19.15
N LYS A 305 3.23 -27.35 18.78
CA LYS A 305 3.32 -28.36 17.71
C LYS A 305 3.68 -27.76 16.35
N LEU A 306 3.06 -26.64 15.98
CA LEU A 306 3.36 -25.93 14.73
C LEU A 306 4.82 -25.44 14.68
N LEU A 307 5.34 -24.92 15.80
CA LEU A 307 6.73 -24.47 15.94
C LEU A 307 7.72 -25.64 15.94
N ALA A 308 7.32 -26.82 16.44
CA ALA A 308 8.07 -28.06 16.30
C ALA A 308 8.06 -28.64 14.86
N GLY A 309 7.26 -28.07 13.96
CA GLY A 309 7.11 -28.55 12.59
C GLY A 309 6.17 -29.75 12.44
N GLU A 310 5.41 -30.07 13.50
CA GLU A 310 4.40 -31.12 13.50
C GLU A 310 3.16 -30.73 12.69
N THR A 311 2.37 -31.74 12.36
CA THR A 311 1.07 -31.56 11.70
C THR A 311 -0.02 -31.51 12.77
N ILE A 312 -0.89 -30.51 12.68
CA ILE A 312 -2.10 -30.41 13.50
C ILE A 312 -3.34 -30.58 12.63
N ASP A 313 -4.42 -31.08 13.21
CA ASP A 313 -5.76 -31.11 12.62
C ASP A 313 -6.78 -30.39 13.51
N PHE A 314 -7.68 -29.65 12.87
CA PHE A 314 -8.73 -28.90 13.56
C PHE A 314 -9.92 -28.65 12.61
N GLN A 315 -11.02 -28.16 13.17
CA GLN A 315 -12.21 -27.81 12.42
C GLN A 315 -12.14 -26.35 11.96
N ALA A 316 -12.12 -26.13 10.65
CA ALA A 316 -12.13 -24.81 10.04
C ALA A 316 -13.54 -24.47 9.51
N THR A 317 -13.78 -23.18 9.29
CA THR A 317 -15.01 -22.63 8.72
C THR A 317 -14.73 -22.04 7.34
N SER A 318 -15.53 -22.44 6.36
CA SER A 318 -15.46 -21.91 4.99
C SER A 318 -16.05 -20.51 4.89
N GLN A 319 -15.78 -19.80 3.80
CA GLN A 319 -16.40 -18.49 3.52
C GLN A 319 -17.94 -18.55 3.47
N GLN A 320 -18.51 -19.73 3.23
CA GLN A 320 -19.96 -19.98 3.20
C GLN A 320 -20.53 -20.39 4.57
N GLY A 321 -19.74 -20.34 5.64
CA GLY A 321 -20.15 -20.70 7.00
C GLY A 321 -20.23 -22.21 7.29
N LYS A 322 -19.87 -23.08 6.33
CA LYS A 322 -19.81 -24.53 6.56
C LYS A 322 -18.49 -24.92 7.21
N THR A 323 -18.57 -25.80 8.22
CA THR A 323 -17.41 -26.35 8.90
C THR A 323 -16.83 -27.57 8.18
N TYR A 324 -15.52 -27.77 8.29
CA TYR A 324 -14.81 -28.91 7.73
C TYR A 324 -13.53 -29.20 8.51
N ASP A 325 -13.14 -30.49 8.58
CA ASP A 325 -11.87 -30.89 9.18
C ASP A 325 -10.72 -30.66 8.19
N VAL A 326 -9.65 -30.03 8.68
CA VAL A 326 -8.44 -29.70 7.92
C VAL A 326 -7.21 -30.12 8.71
N PHE A 327 -6.16 -30.50 7.99
CA PHE A 327 -4.85 -30.73 8.61
C PHE A 327 -3.75 -30.00 7.85
N GLY A 328 -2.71 -29.63 8.57
CA GLY A 328 -1.59 -28.89 8.02
C GLY A 328 -0.50 -28.63 9.03
N LYS A 329 0.52 -27.89 8.61
CA LYS A 329 1.69 -27.55 9.42
C LYS A 329 2.15 -26.14 9.14
N LEU A 330 3.10 -25.65 9.94
CA LEU A 330 3.74 -24.37 9.68
C LEU A 330 4.63 -24.47 8.43
N GLY A 331 4.55 -23.46 7.56
CA GLY A 331 5.27 -23.45 6.28
C GLY A 331 5.45 -22.04 5.73
N GLU A 332 6.29 -21.92 4.71
CA GLU A 332 6.43 -20.68 3.94
C GLU A 332 5.30 -20.57 2.92
N GLY A 333 4.69 -19.38 2.84
CA GLY A 333 3.66 -19.04 1.87
C GLY A 333 3.95 -17.70 1.19
N THR A 334 3.25 -17.43 0.10
CA THR A 334 3.29 -16.14 -0.59
C THR A 334 1.88 -15.57 -0.74
N TYR A 335 1.67 -14.35 -0.25
CA TYR A 335 0.40 -13.64 -0.40
C TYR A 335 0.64 -12.26 -1.00
N LYS A 336 0.01 -11.96 -2.14
CA LYS A 336 0.19 -10.70 -2.89
C LYS A 336 1.68 -10.33 -3.10
N GLY A 337 2.51 -11.33 -3.43
CA GLY A 337 3.96 -11.15 -3.68
C GLY A 337 4.85 -11.07 -2.43
N LYS A 338 4.27 -11.04 -1.22
CA LYS A 338 5.04 -11.04 0.04
C LYS A 338 5.16 -12.46 0.58
N LYS A 339 6.40 -12.89 0.87
CA LYS A 339 6.66 -14.15 1.57
C LYS A 339 6.29 -14.01 3.04
N PHE A 340 5.72 -15.05 3.62
CA PHE A 340 5.38 -15.12 5.05
C PHE A 340 5.52 -16.55 5.57
N VAL A 341 5.66 -16.69 6.89
CA VAL A 341 5.53 -17.98 7.59
C VAL A 341 4.14 -18.05 8.22
N GLY A 342 3.44 -19.16 8.03
CA GLY A 342 2.11 -19.39 8.59
C GLY A 342 1.57 -20.79 8.31
N PHE A 343 0.40 -21.11 8.85
CA PHE A 343 -0.24 -22.41 8.65
C PHE A 343 -0.50 -22.68 7.16
N GLN A 344 0.01 -23.82 6.68
CA GLN A 344 -0.21 -24.31 5.32
C GLN A 344 -1.08 -25.56 5.38
N LYS A 345 -2.25 -25.48 4.75
CA LYS A 345 -3.15 -26.62 4.58
C LYS A 345 -2.46 -27.69 3.73
N LEU A 346 -2.38 -28.92 4.25
CA LEU A 346 -1.91 -30.09 3.52
C LEU A 346 -3.07 -30.90 2.92
N GLY A 347 -4.23 -30.91 3.58
CA GLY A 347 -5.42 -31.62 3.07
C GLY A 347 -6.63 -31.51 3.99
N PHE A 348 -7.62 -32.37 3.75
CA PHE A 348 -8.86 -32.44 4.52
C PHE A 348 -8.92 -33.72 5.37
N GLY A 349 -9.75 -33.68 6.41
CA GLY A 349 -10.00 -34.78 7.34
C GLY A 349 -9.06 -34.79 8.54
N ARG A 350 -9.35 -35.70 9.48
CA ARG A 350 -8.64 -35.84 10.76
C ARG A 350 -7.45 -36.78 10.65
N ARG A 351 -6.45 -36.57 11.48
CA ARG A 351 -5.24 -37.42 11.53
C ARG A 351 -4.92 -37.79 12.97
N ASP A 352 -4.33 -38.96 13.18
CA ASP A 352 -3.71 -39.28 14.47
C ASP A 352 -2.27 -38.75 14.54
N ALA A 353 -1.60 -38.94 15.67
CA ALA A 353 -0.23 -38.50 15.89
C ALA A 353 0.79 -39.16 14.92
N SER A 354 0.45 -40.30 14.31
CA SER A 354 1.28 -40.98 13.29
C SER A 354 0.99 -40.50 11.87
N GLY A 355 0.00 -39.63 11.68
CA GLY A 355 -0.46 -39.16 10.38
C GLY A 355 -1.45 -40.11 9.69
N ALA A 356 -1.96 -41.14 10.39
CA ALA A 356 -2.98 -42.02 9.84
C ALA A 356 -4.35 -41.32 9.80
N VAL A 357 -5.15 -41.67 8.80
CA VAL A 357 -6.47 -41.05 8.58
C VAL A 357 -7.47 -41.54 9.61
N LEU A 358 -8.11 -40.61 10.31
CA LEU A 358 -9.17 -40.93 11.26
C LEU A 358 -10.57 -40.69 10.67
N PRO A 359 -11.60 -41.45 11.10
CA PRO A 359 -12.99 -41.13 10.83
C PRO A 359 -13.37 -39.72 11.30
N PRO A 360 -14.37 -39.07 10.66
CA PRO A 360 -14.89 -37.77 11.11
C PRO A 360 -15.44 -37.89 12.54
N LYS A 361 -15.52 -36.77 13.28
CA LYS A 361 -16.16 -36.75 14.61
C LYS A 361 -17.67 -36.92 14.53
N GLU A 362 -18.26 -36.53 13.42
CA GLU A 362 -19.70 -36.54 13.21
C GLU A 362 -20.05 -37.00 11.79
N TRP A 363 -21.12 -37.77 11.66
CA TRP A 363 -21.76 -38.04 10.38
C TRP A 363 -23.27 -38.05 10.52
N CYS A 364 -23.99 -37.38 9.60
CA CYS A 364 -25.43 -37.24 9.67
C CYS A 364 -25.93 -36.78 11.06
N LYS A 365 -25.28 -35.79 11.67
CA LYS A 365 -25.56 -35.27 13.04
C LYS A 365 -25.38 -36.26 14.19
N HIS A 366 -24.90 -37.48 13.91
CA HIS A 366 -24.49 -38.41 14.94
C HIS A 366 -23.01 -38.16 15.25
N VAL A 367 -22.73 -37.78 16.50
CA VAL A 367 -21.36 -37.58 17.00
C VAL A 367 -20.83 -38.90 17.51
N PHE A 368 -19.80 -39.43 16.86
CA PHE A 368 -19.22 -40.71 17.24
C PHE A 368 -18.47 -40.60 18.57
N THR A 369 -18.73 -41.53 19.46
CA THR A 369 -17.96 -41.72 20.70
C THR A 369 -16.54 -42.19 20.40
N GLN A 370 -15.64 -42.04 21.37
CA GLN A 370 -14.26 -42.52 21.21
C GLN A 370 -14.18 -44.03 20.93
N ALA A 371 -15.05 -44.82 21.55
CA ALA A 371 -15.13 -46.26 21.32
C ALA A 371 -15.62 -46.58 19.89
N GLU A 372 -16.57 -45.82 19.36
CA GLU A 372 -17.05 -45.98 17.98
C GLU A 372 -15.98 -45.58 16.96
N ILE A 373 -15.24 -44.49 17.21
CA ILE A 373 -14.10 -44.11 16.36
C ILE A 373 -13.04 -45.21 16.34
N GLN A 374 -12.74 -45.83 17.49
CA GLN A 374 -11.80 -46.94 17.56
C GLN A 374 -12.27 -48.14 16.74
N LYS A 375 -13.55 -48.53 16.85
CA LYS A 375 -14.15 -49.60 16.04
C LYS A 375 -14.08 -49.29 14.55
N LEU A 376 -14.51 -48.10 14.15
CA LEU A 376 -14.46 -47.65 12.76
C LEU A 376 -13.02 -47.65 12.22
N THR A 377 -12.06 -47.24 13.03
CA THR A 377 -10.63 -47.24 12.64
C THR A 377 -10.08 -48.65 12.51
N ALA A 378 -10.55 -49.60 13.33
CA ALA A 378 -10.21 -51.02 13.24
C ALA A 378 -10.87 -51.74 12.05
N GLY A 379 -11.68 -51.04 11.24
CA GLY A 379 -12.43 -51.64 10.13
C GLY A 379 -13.71 -52.34 10.56
N GLU A 380 -14.08 -52.26 11.84
CA GLU A 380 -15.38 -52.70 12.31
C GLU A 380 -16.45 -51.68 11.90
N SER A 381 -17.70 -52.13 11.86
CA SER A 381 -18.82 -51.24 11.65
C SER A 381 -19.52 -50.95 12.97
N ILE A 382 -20.13 -49.78 13.07
CA ILE A 382 -21.00 -49.43 14.18
C ILE A 382 -22.44 -49.36 13.70
N GLU A 383 -23.38 -49.49 14.62
CA GLU A 383 -24.80 -49.38 14.31
C GLU A 383 -25.45 -48.36 15.23
N ALA A 384 -26.05 -47.32 14.64
CA ALA A 384 -26.72 -46.26 15.38
C ALA A 384 -28.11 -45.97 14.78
N GLY A 385 -29.00 -45.44 15.62
CA GLY A 385 -30.44 -45.26 15.30
C GLY A 385 -30.89 -43.80 15.22
N ASP A 386 -29.94 -42.88 15.31
CA ASP A 386 -30.11 -41.45 15.51
C ASP A 386 -29.46 -40.61 14.40
N PHE A 387 -29.00 -41.24 13.31
CA PHE A 387 -28.52 -40.51 12.13
C PHE A 387 -29.65 -39.67 11.52
N VAL A 388 -29.36 -38.45 11.10
CA VAL A 388 -30.33 -37.50 10.56
C VAL A 388 -30.12 -37.30 9.07
N SER A 389 -31.17 -37.55 8.28
CA SER A 389 -31.13 -37.36 6.83
C SER A 389 -31.03 -35.88 6.46
N GLY A 390 -30.02 -35.50 5.68
CA GLY A 390 -29.89 -34.14 5.16
C GLY A 390 -31.03 -33.71 4.23
N LYS A 391 -31.78 -34.65 3.63
CA LYS A 391 -32.91 -34.34 2.73
C LYS A 391 -34.22 -34.14 3.48
N THR A 392 -34.52 -34.99 4.47
CA THR A 392 -35.85 -35.03 5.12
C THR A 392 -35.83 -34.53 6.56
N GLY A 393 -34.64 -34.39 7.15
CA GLY A 393 -34.46 -34.07 8.57
C GLY A 393 -34.94 -35.18 9.52
N ASN A 394 -35.29 -36.36 9.00
CA ASN A 394 -35.76 -37.48 9.81
C ASN A 394 -34.59 -38.33 10.30
N ASN A 395 -34.76 -38.91 11.48
CA ASN A 395 -33.84 -39.91 11.99
C ASN A 395 -33.97 -41.22 11.20
N PHE A 396 -32.86 -41.89 10.99
CA PHE A 396 -32.78 -43.21 10.38
C PHE A 396 -31.72 -44.05 11.10
N SER A 397 -31.87 -45.36 10.99
CA SER A 397 -30.89 -46.31 11.50
C SER A 397 -30.17 -46.99 10.36
N CYS A 398 -28.87 -47.20 10.52
CA CYS A 398 -28.09 -48.05 9.63
C CYS A 398 -26.82 -48.51 10.34
N LYS A 399 -26.19 -49.53 9.77
CA LYS A 399 -24.82 -49.87 10.09
C LYS A 399 -23.91 -48.97 9.27
N VAL A 400 -22.82 -48.47 9.85
CA VAL A 400 -21.85 -47.63 9.13
C VAL A 400 -20.44 -48.18 9.34
N SER A 401 -19.66 -48.18 8.28
CA SER A 401 -18.24 -48.53 8.29
C SER A 401 -17.41 -47.36 7.76
N TRP A 402 -16.11 -47.36 8.04
CA TRP A 402 -15.18 -46.34 7.57
C TRP A 402 -14.31 -46.90 6.44
N ASP A 403 -14.37 -46.27 5.27
CA ASP A 403 -13.43 -46.53 4.18
C ASP A 403 -12.25 -45.55 4.27
N SER A 404 -11.11 -46.05 4.75
CA SER A 404 -9.89 -45.25 4.91
C SER A 404 -9.25 -44.83 3.59
N LYS A 405 -9.54 -45.52 2.47
CA LYS A 405 -9.01 -45.17 1.13
C LYS A 405 -9.75 -43.98 0.55
N THR A 406 -11.08 -44.01 0.61
CA THR A 406 -11.91 -42.92 0.09
C THR A 406 -12.22 -41.83 1.12
N GLN A 407 -11.81 -42.06 2.38
CA GLN A 407 -12.04 -41.19 3.54
C GLN A 407 -13.53 -40.88 3.73
N LYS A 408 -14.38 -41.91 3.65
CA LYS A 408 -15.84 -41.77 3.73
C LYS A 408 -16.46 -42.78 4.68
N ILE A 409 -17.54 -42.34 5.33
CA ILE A 409 -18.47 -43.23 6.00
C ILE A 409 -19.30 -43.95 4.93
N VAL A 410 -19.30 -45.27 4.96
CA VAL A 410 -20.06 -46.15 4.07
C VAL A 410 -21.25 -46.69 4.86
N PRO A 411 -22.48 -46.20 4.59
CA PRO A 411 -23.67 -46.72 5.22
C PRO A 411 -24.11 -48.03 4.57
N ASP A 412 -24.47 -48.98 5.40
CA ASP A 412 -25.10 -50.25 5.09
C ASP A 412 -26.49 -50.27 5.74
N PHE A 413 -27.52 -50.24 4.89
CA PHE A 413 -28.92 -50.26 5.31
C PHE A 413 -29.49 -51.68 5.44
N GLY A 414 -28.63 -52.71 5.35
CA GLY A 414 -29.04 -54.10 5.21
C GLY A 414 -29.61 -54.37 3.81
N THR A 415 -29.68 -55.65 3.43
CA THR A 415 -30.34 -56.06 2.19
C THR A 415 -31.82 -55.68 2.22
N SER A 416 -32.17 -54.68 1.41
CA SER A 416 -33.49 -54.44 0.82
C SER A 416 -34.69 -54.59 1.75
N GLY A 417 -34.95 -53.63 2.65
CA GLY A 417 -36.29 -53.38 3.20
C GLY A 417 -36.99 -54.54 3.92
N ASP A 418 -36.32 -55.65 4.21
CA ASP A 418 -36.92 -56.86 4.77
C ASP A 418 -36.81 -56.93 6.30
N GLU A 419 -35.83 -56.23 6.87
CA GLU A 419 -35.60 -56.16 8.30
C GLU A 419 -36.31 -54.95 8.95
N PRO A 420 -36.87 -55.10 10.17
CA PRO A 420 -37.41 -53.98 10.91
C PRO A 420 -36.31 -52.96 11.27
N PRO A 421 -36.60 -51.64 11.16
CA PRO A 421 -35.68 -50.58 11.53
C PRO A 421 -35.35 -50.62 13.02
N MET A 422 -34.21 -50.04 13.42
CA MET A 422 -33.76 -50.05 14.82
C MET A 422 -34.51 -49.07 15.71
N SER A 423 -35.13 -48.05 15.11
CA SER A 423 -35.86 -47.02 15.84
C SER A 423 -37.06 -46.56 15.03
N TRP A 424 -38.08 -46.06 15.73
CA TRP A 424 -39.22 -45.42 15.12
C TRP A 424 -39.70 -44.29 16.02
N CYS A 425 -40.00 -43.13 15.43
CA CYS A 425 -40.49 -41.94 16.16
C CYS A 425 -39.68 -41.60 17.44
N GLY A 426 -38.35 -41.69 17.37
CA GLY A 426 -37.45 -41.32 18.47
C GLY A 426 -37.26 -42.38 19.56
N VAL A 427 -37.82 -43.57 19.41
CA VAL A 427 -37.64 -44.69 20.35
C VAL A 427 -36.82 -45.79 19.68
N LYS A 428 -35.77 -46.27 20.36
CA LYS A 428 -34.92 -47.39 19.93
C LYS A 428 -35.55 -48.71 20.35
N PHE A 429 -35.61 -49.68 19.45
CA PHE A 429 -36.07 -51.04 19.75
C PHE A 429 -34.93 -51.90 20.31
N THR A 430 -35.28 -52.82 21.20
CA THR A 430 -34.36 -53.87 21.66
C THR A 430 -34.21 -54.96 20.60
N ASP A 431 -33.14 -55.76 20.68
CA ASP A 431 -32.93 -56.89 19.76
C ASP A 431 -34.09 -57.89 19.81
N ALA A 432 -34.67 -58.10 21.00
CA ALA A 432 -35.87 -58.93 21.17
C ALA A 432 -37.08 -58.34 20.44
N GLN A 433 -37.32 -57.03 20.56
CA GLN A 433 -38.42 -56.34 19.87
C GLN A 433 -38.24 -56.36 18.34
N ARG A 434 -37.01 -56.20 17.85
CA ARG A 434 -36.71 -56.32 16.42
C ARG A 434 -36.90 -57.74 15.92
N LYS A 435 -36.46 -58.74 16.68
CA LYS A 435 -36.69 -60.14 16.36
C LYS A 435 -38.19 -60.43 16.30
N ASP A 436 -38.96 -59.95 17.27
CA ASP A 436 -40.41 -60.13 17.28
C ASP A 436 -41.08 -59.45 16.07
N LEU A 437 -40.69 -58.21 15.73
CA LEU A 437 -41.15 -57.52 14.52
C LEU A 437 -40.78 -58.27 13.24
N ALA A 438 -39.56 -58.81 13.13
CA ALA A 438 -39.10 -59.56 11.96
C ALA A 438 -39.90 -60.85 11.73
N HIS A 439 -40.38 -61.48 12.82
CA HIS A 439 -41.30 -62.63 12.77
C HIS A 439 -42.78 -62.24 12.64
N GLY A 440 -43.08 -60.96 12.34
CA GLY A 440 -44.44 -60.47 12.12
C GLY A 440 -45.27 -60.28 13.40
N LYS A 441 -44.66 -60.34 14.58
CA LYS A 441 -45.37 -60.08 15.84
C LYS A 441 -45.59 -58.59 16.05
N THR A 442 -46.63 -58.27 16.82
CA THR A 442 -46.91 -56.91 17.27
C THR A 442 -46.17 -56.61 18.55
N ILE A 443 -45.46 -55.49 18.61
CA ILE A 443 -44.83 -54.99 19.83
C ILE A 443 -45.60 -53.77 20.35
N GLU A 444 -45.66 -53.59 21.67
CA GLU A 444 -46.11 -52.35 22.29
C GLU A 444 -44.91 -51.42 22.51
N GLY A 445 -44.99 -50.20 21.97
CA GLY A 445 -44.00 -49.17 22.21
C GLY A 445 -44.61 -47.95 22.89
N LYS A 446 -43.86 -47.37 23.82
CA LYS A 446 -44.28 -46.21 24.61
C LYS A 446 -43.38 -45.01 24.35
N GLY A 447 -43.95 -43.81 24.45
CA GLY A 447 -43.21 -42.56 24.41
C GLY A 447 -42.71 -42.14 23.03
N PHE A 448 -43.34 -42.59 21.95
CA PHE A 448 -43.05 -42.16 20.59
C PHE A 448 -43.34 -40.67 20.40
N LEU A 449 -42.49 -39.94 19.69
CA LEU A 449 -42.64 -38.50 19.49
C LEU A 449 -43.35 -38.19 18.17
N SER A 450 -44.50 -37.50 18.24
CA SER A 450 -45.23 -37.04 17.06
C SER A 450 -44.56 -35.82 16.43
N LYS A 451 -44.19 -35.91 15.15
CA LYS A 451 -43.61 -34.79 14.40
C LYS A 451 -44.59 -33.64 14.18
N LYS A 452 -45.91 -33.91 14.13
CA LYS A 452 -46.94 -32.88 13.92
C LYS A 452 -47.22 -32.05 15.17
N THR A 453 -47.15 -32.66 16.34
CA THR A 453 -47.64 -32.05 17.59
C THR A 453 -46.56 -31.91 18.66
N GLY A 454 -45.39 -32.53 18.49
CA GLY A 454 -44.33 -32.58 19.51
C GLY A 454 -44.70 -33.38 20.76
N LYS A 455 -45.88 -34.02 20.79
CA LYS A 455 -46.37 -34.78 21.95
C LYS A 455 -45.93 -36.24 21.87
N LYS A 456 -45.70 -36.84 23.03
CA LYS A 456 -45.45 -38.28 23.18
C LYS A 456 -46.75 -39.06 23.02
N PHE A 457 -46.69 -40.23 22.39
CA PHE A 457 -47.80 -41.16 22.23
C PHE A 457 -47.32 -42.61 22.34
N ASP A 458 -48.24 -43.51 22.67
CA ASP A 458 -47.98 -44.95 22.72
C ASP A 458 -48.69 -45.60 21.54
N ALA A 459 -48.09 -46.66 20.98
CA ALA A 459 -48.64 -47.36 19.82
C ALA A 459 -48.26 -48.83 19.82
N LYS A 460 -49.15 -49.66 19.27
CA LYS A 460 -48.84 -51.04 18.88
C LYS A 460 -48.26 -51.01 17.48
N LEU A 461 -47.16 -51.72 17.27
CA LEU A 461 -46.38 -51.68 16.05
C LEU A 461 -46.28 -53.07 15.43
N THR A 462 -46.60 -53.18 14.14
CA THR A 462 -46.42 -54.41 13.37
C THR A 462 -45.57 -54.13 12.14
N TRP A 463 -44.61 -55.01 11.84
CA TRP A 463 -43.84 -54.99 10.60
C TRP A 463 -44.55 -55.85 9.55
N LYS A 464 -45.10 -55.22 8.51
CA LYS A 464 -45.86 -55.93 7.47
C LYS A 464 -45.69 -55.29 6.11
N GLU A 465 -45.92 -56.09 5.07
CA GLU A 465 -45.93 -55.61 3.69
C GLU A 465 -47.21 -54.85 3.38
N GLU A 466 -47.08 -53.64 2.83
CA GLU A 466 -48.21 -52.83 2.42
C GLU A 466 -47.80 -51.95 1.24
N LYS A 467 -48.52 -52.08 0.11
CA LYS A 467 -48.20 -51.47 -1.19
C LYS A 467 -46.83 -51.90 -1.77
N GLY A 468 -46.48 -53.18 -1.61
CA GLY A 468 -45.28 -53.78 -2.22
C GLY A 468 -43.96 -53.47 -1.49
N ALA A 469 -44.03 -52.98 -0.24
CA ALA A 469 -42.86 -52.79 0.61
C ALA A 469 -43.22 -53.12 2.07
N LYS A 470 -42.31 -53.80 2.80
CA LYS A 470 -42.45 -53.95 4.24
C LYS A 470 -42.24 -52.61 4.94
N LYS A 471 -43.15 -52.28 5.85
CA LYS A 471 -43.09 -51.08 6.68
C LYS A 471 -43.67 -51.33 8.06
N LEU A 472 -43.28 -50.45 8.98
CA LEU A 472 -43.88 -50.37 10.30
C LEU A 472 -45.25 -49.71 10.20
N VAL A 473 -46.25 -50.41 10.68
CA VAL A 473 -47.64 -49.94 10.71
C VAL A 473 -48.07 -49.79 12.17
N PRO A 474 -48.29 -48.55 12.64
CA PRO A 474 -48.84 -48.32 13.96
C PRO A 474 -50.34 -48.57 13.98
N SER A 475 -50.82 -49.21 15.04
CA SER A 475 -52.23 -49.24 15.42
C SER A 475 -52.40 -48.53 16.76
N PHE A 476 -53.35 -47.61 16.79
CA PHE A 476 -53.75 -46.87 17.98
C PHE A 476 -54.99 -47.57 18.54
N GLY A 477 -54.86 -48.08 19.76
CA GLY A 477 -55.95 -48.72 20.52
C GLY A 477 -56.58 -47.75 21.48
#